data_AF-A0A2D9N9F7-F1
#
_entry.id   AF-A0A2D9N9F7-F1
#
_cell.length_a   1.000
_cell.length_b   1.000
_cell.length_c   1.000
_cell.angle_alpha   90.00
_cell.angle_beta   90.00
_cell.angle_gamma   90.00
#
_symmetry.space_group_name_H-M   'P 1'
#
loop_
_entity.id
_entity.type
_entity.pdbx_description
1 polymer ?
#
loop_
_entity_poly.entity_id
_entity_poly.type
_entity_poly.pdbx_seq_one_letter_code
_entity_poly.pdbx_strand_id
1 'polypeptide(L)'
;MALLLMIEFFEDNGISPTESMGPKMQTLENLIKKRINGVIAILKDIEKSQTKPTVAMMETLFKEAEPKKKPLILEKKNVEKMTEVRFREKQNPSNEL
;
A
#
# COMPACT_ATOMS: atom_id res chain seq x y z
N MET A 1 39.12 40.20 20.98
CA MET A 1 38.02 39.82 20.07
C MET A 1 38.33 38.56 19.26
N ALA A 2 39.47 38.47 18.56
CA ALA A 2 39.79 37.27 17.76
C ALA A 2 39.86 35.94 18.53
N LEU A 3 40.39 35.94 19.77
CA LEU A 3 40.48 34.72 20.57
C LEU A 3 39.11 34.19 21.02
N LEU A 4 38.19 35.11 21.36
CA LEU A 4 36.82 34.75 21.75
C LEU A 4 36.08 34.12 20.57
N LEU A 5 36.18 34.75 19.39
CA LEU A 5 35.61 34.22 18.15
C LEU A 5 36.19 32.84 17.78
N MET A 6 37.47 32.61 18.07
CA MET A 6 38.09 31.29 17.86
C MET A 6 37.51 30.24 18.82
N ILE A 7 37.33 30.58 20.09
CA ILE A 7 36.73 29.67 21.08
C ILE A 7 35.29 29.36 20.70
N GLU A 8 34.49 30.39 20.43
CA GLU A 8 33.09 30.27 19.98
C GLU A 8 32.99 29.40 18.72
N PHE A 9 33.88 29.58 17.74
CA PHE A 9 33.91 28.75 16.53
C PHE A 9 34.11 27.26 16.84
N PHE A 10 35.04 26.90 17.73
CA PHE A 10 35.28 25.50 18.09
C PHE A 10 34.14 24.90 18.90
N GLU A 11 33.55 25.69 19.82
CA GLU A 11 32.39 25.27 20.61
C GLU A 11 31.15 25.06 19.74
N ASP A 12 30.81 26.02 18.89
CA ASP A 12 29.62 25.98 18.03
C ASP A 12 29.66 24.83 17.01
N ASN A 13 30.85 24.53 16.50
CA ASN A 13 31.03 23.44 15.54
C ASN A 13 31.33 22.08 16.22
N GLY A 14 31.52 22.07 17.54
CA GLY A 14 31.83 20.86 18.31
C GLY A 14 33.16 20.20 17.92
N ILE A 15 34.15 21.00 17.51
CA ILE A 15 35.44 20.51 17.02
C ILE A 15 36.54 20.83 18.02
N SER A 16 37.44 19.88 18.28
CA SER A 16 38.57 20.16 19.17
C SER A 16 39.59 21.10 18.50
N PRO A 17 40.13 22.11 19.19
CA PRO A 17 41.21 22.96 18.68
C PRO A 17 42.48 22.19 18.28
N THR A 18 42.64 20.97 18.81
CA THR A 18 43.78 20.10 18.52
C THR A 18 43.48 19.06 17.44
N GLU A 19 42.25 19.02 16.91
CA GLU A 19 41.85 18.02 15.91
C GLU A 19 42.42 18.37 14.53
N SER A 20 43.12 17.40 13.92
CA SER A 20 43.61 17.54 12.56
C SER A 20 42.47 17.32 11.57
N MET A 21 41.92 18.41 11.04
CA MET A 21 40.82 18.38 10.07
C MET A 21 41.26 18.00 8.64
N GLY A 22 42.51 17.58 8.48
CA GLY A 22 43.16 17.42 7.19
C GLY A 22 43.22 18.73 6.40
N PRO A 23 43.77 18.71 5.18
CA PRO A 23 44.06 19.93 4.43
C PRO A 23 42.84 20.71 3.95
N LYS A 24 41.62 20.14 3.96
CA LYS A 24 40.43 20.78 3.38
C LYS A 24 39.10 20.55 4.08
N MET A 25 39.01 19.82 5.22
CA MET A 25 37.72 19.40 5.84
C MET A 25 36.84 18.47 4.96
N GLN A 26 37.01 18.50 3.64
CA GLN A 26 36.37 17.67 2.60
C GLN A 26 36.62 16.16 2.77
N THR A 27 37.69 15.76 3.44
CA THR A 27 38.01 14.35 3.65
C THR A 27 36.95 13.65 4.50
N LEU A 28 36.47 14.32 5.56
CA LEU A 28 35.42 13.80 6.44
C LEU A 28 34.09 13.70 5.70
N GLU A 29 33.72 14.74 4.95
CA GLU A 29 32.51 14.75 4.13
C GLU A 29 32.50 13.59 3.12
N ASN A 30 33.63 13.35 2.44
CA ASN A 30 33.78 12.25 1.49
C ASN A 30 33.68 10.88 2.16
N LEU A 31 34.23 10.71 3.37
CA LEU A 31 34.10 9.49 4.15
C LEU A 31 32.64 9.24 4.57
N ILE A 32 31.93 10.27 5.03
CA ILE A 32 30.52 10.19 5.41
C ILE A 32 29.67 9.82 4.18
N LYS A 33 29.86 10.50 3.04
CA LYS A 33 29.17 10.17 1.78
C LYS A 33 29.38 8.73 1.36
N LYS A 34 30.61 8.22 1.44
CA LYS A 34 30.92 6.80 1.14
C LYS A 34 30.18 5.84 2.08
N ARG A 35 30.14 6.13 3.38
CA ARG A 35 29.41 5.32 4.37
C ARG A 35 27.91 5.30 4.08
N ILE A 36 27.31 6.45 3.80
CA ILE A 36 25.88 6.56 3.45
C ILE A 36 25.57 5.77 2.18
N ASN A 37 26.39 5.89 1.14
CA ASN A 37 26.21 5.11 -0.09
C ASN A 37 26.28 3.60 0.16
N GLY A 38 27.16 3.15 1.07
CA GLY A 38 27.24 1.76 1.50
C GLY A 38 25.96 1.29 2.19
N VAL A 39 25.43 2.10 3.13
CA VAL A 39 24.15 1.78 3.80
C VAL A 39 22.99 1.70 2.81
N ILE A 40 22.91 2.63 1.85
CA ILE A 40 21.88 2.61 0.79
C ILE A 40 21.99 1.33 -0.04
N ALA A 41 23.20 0.90 -0.39
CA ALA A 41 23.41 -0.33 -1.15
C ALA A 41 22.93 -1.56 -0.39
N ILE A 42 23.26 -1.66 0.91
CA ILE A 42 22.80 -2.75 1.79
C ILE A 42 21.28 -2.78 1.89
N LEU A 43 20.65 -1.63 2.14
CA LEU A 43 19.19 -1.54 2.22
C LEU A 43 18.51 -1.94 0.91
N LYS A 44 19.03 -1.50 -0.24
CA LYS A 44 18.53 -1.90 -1.57
C LYS A 44 18.69 -3.40 -1.82
N ASP A 45 19.78 -4.00 -1.35
CA ASP A 45 20.02 -5.44 -1.49
C ASP A 45 19.04 -6.25 -0.64
N ILE A 46 18.79 -5.85 0.61
CA ILE A 46 17.77 -6.45 1.48
C ILE A 46 16.37 -6.31 0.87
N GLU A 47 16.04 -5.14 0.32
CA GLU A 47 14.76 -4.90 -0.35
C GLU A 47 14.58 -5.85 -1.54
N LYS A 48 15.62 -6.01 -2.37
CA LYS A 48 15.57 -6.84 -3.58
C LYS A 48 15.58 -8.35 -3.28
N SER A 49 16.39 -8.79 -2.32
CA SER A 49 16.62 -10.21 -2.03
C SER A 49 15.58 -10.82 -1.09
N GLN A 50 15.07 -10.04 -0.12
CA GLN A 50 14.17 -10.54 0.93
C GLN A 50 12.78 -9.93 0.80
N THR A 51 12.69 -8.60 0.92
CA THR A 51 11.38 -7.94 1.14
C THR A 51 10.47 -8.04 -0.08
N LYS A 52 10.98 -7.74 -1.29
CA LYS A 52 10.19 -7.80 -2.53
C LYS A 52 9.65 -9.19 -2.85
N PRO A 53 10.47 -10.27 -2.83
CA PRO A 53 9.95 -11.61 -3.02
C PRO A 53 8.89 -12.00 -1.99
N THR A 54 9.10 -11.68 -0.71
CA THR A 54 8.12 -11.98 0.35
C THR A 54 6.79 -11.26 0.08
N VAL A 55 6.81 -9.98 -0.27
CA VAL A 55 5.59 -9.24 -0.63
C VAL A 55 4.89 -9.90 -1.83
N ALA A 56 5.62 -10.24 -2.89
CA ALA A 56 5.05 -10.91 -4.06
C ALA A 56 4.44 -12.29 -3.73
N MET A 57 5.09 -13.06 -2.86
CA MET A 57 4.57 -14.34 -2.38
C MET A 57 3.28 -14.15 -1.59
N MET A 58 3.24 -13.21 -0.64
CA MET A 58 2.03 -12.92 0.15
C MET A 58 0.88 -12.45 -0.74
N GLU A 59 1.15 -11.57 -1.70
CA GLU A 59 0.15 -11.15 -2.69
C GLU A 59 -0.40 -12.33 -3.49
N THR A 60 0.46 -13.30 -3.87
CA THR A 60 0.04 -14.48 -4.61
C THR A 60 -0.90 -15.35 -3.76
N LEU A 61 -0.53 -15.60 -2.50
CA LEU A 61 -1.35 -16.37 -1.56
C LEU A 61 -2.73 -15.73 -1.33
N PHE A 62 -2.78 -14.40 -1.20
CA PHE A 62 -4.04 -13.70 -0.96
C PHE A 62 -4.89 -13.48 -2.22
N LYS A 63 -4.28 -13.36 -3.42
CA LYS A 63 -5.02 -13.29 -4.69
C LYS A 63 -5.76 -14.58 -5.00
N GLU A 64 -5.19 -15.73 -4.64
CA GLU A 64 -5.87 -17.03 -4.79
C GLU A 64 -6.96 -17.27 -3.74
N ALA A 65 -6.85 -16.63 -2.57
CA ALA A 65 -7.81 -16.74 -1.48
C ALA A 65 -9.09 -15.90 -1.69
N GLU A 66 -9.11 -14.97 -2.65
CA GLU A 66 -10.35 -14.31 -3.02
C GLU A 66 -11.29 -15.32 -3.68
N PRO A 67 -12.47 -15.61 -3.10
CA PRO A 67 -13.42 -16.51 -3.73
C PRO A 67 -13.82 -15.88 -5.06
N LYS A 68 -13.47 -16.54 -6.18
CA LYS A 68 -13.99 -16.20 -7.52
C LYS A 68 -15.48 -15.96 -7.34
N LYS A 69 -15.95 -14.73 -7.55
CA LYS A 69 -17.36 -14.36 -7.43
C LYS A 69 -18.16 -15.31 -8.31
N LYS A 70 -18.69 -16.39 -7.73
CA LYS A 70 -19.53 -17.34 -8.43
C LYS A 70 -20.70 -16.51 -8.94
N PRO A 71 -21.06 -16.58 -10.23
CA PRO A 71 -22.25 -15.88 -10.70
C PRO A 71 -23.42 -16.33 -9.83
N LEU A 72 -24.09 -15.39 -9.16
CA LEU A 72 -25.29 -15.72 -8.39
C LEU A 72 -26.31 -16.29 -9.37
N ILE A 73 -26.63 -17.58 -9.22
CA ILE A 73 -27.76 -18.19 -9.91
C ILE A 73 -29.00 -17.66 -9.20
N LEU A 74 -29.55 -16.57 -9.73
CA LEU A 74 -30.83 -16.03 -9.27
C LEU A 74 -31.93 -16.78 -10.01
N GLU A 75 -32.80 -17.48 -9.27
CA GLU A 75 -34.02 -18.03 -9.84
C GLU A 75 -34.86 -16.89 -10.39
N LYS A 76 -35.13 -16.90 -11.70
CA LYS A 76 -36.18 -16.05 -12.27
C LYS A 76 -37.50 -16.53 -11.70
N LYS A 77 -38.01 -15.84 -10.68
CA LYS A 77 -39.39 -15.99 -10.23
C LYS A 77 -40.27 -15.49 -11.38
N ASN A 78 -40.68 -16.39 -12.27
CA ASN A 78 -41.81 -16.14 -13.15
C ASN A 78 -43.01 -15.94 -12.24
N VAL A 79 -43.33 -14.67 -11.97
CA VAL A 79 -44.68 -14.31 -11.55
C VAL A 79 -45.51 -14.55 -12.80
N GLU A 80 -45.91 -15.80 -13.00
CA GLU A 80 -47.00 -16.13 -13.90
C GLU A 80 -48.13 -15.18 -13.53
N LYS A 81 -48.47 -14.29 -14.45
CA LYS A 81 -49.64 -13.44 -14.36
C LYS A 81 -50.83 -14.37 -14.15
N MET A 82 -51.20 -14.60 -12.89
CA MET A 82 -52.48 -15.16 -12.49
C MET A 82 -53.59 -14.14 -12.79
N THR A 83 -53.74 -13.75 -14.06
CA THR A 83 -54.85 -12.91 -14.50
C THR A 83 -55.14 -13.26 -15.95
N GLU A 84 -55.73 -14.44 -16.16
CA GLU A 84 -56.85 -14.62 -17.08
C GLU A 84 -57.37 -16.05 -16.92
N VAL A 85 -58.35 -16.22 -16.02
CA VAL A 85 -59.11 -17.46 -15.93
C VAL A 85 -59.86 -17.61 -17.25
N ARG A 86 -59.45 -18.58 -18.09
CA ARG A 86 -59.99 -18.81 -19.44
C ARG A 86 -61.47 -19.17 -19.50
N PHE A 87 -62.08 -19.52 -18.38
CA PHE A 87 -63.48 -19.94 -18.34
C PHE A 87 -64.23 -19.21 -17.22
N ARG A 88 -65.30 -18.51 -17.59
CA ARG A 88 -66.32 -18.01 -16.67
C ARG A 88 -67.63 -18.72 -16.96
N GLU A 89 -68.28 -19.20 -15.93
CA GLU A 89 -69.59 -19.85 -16.00
C GLU A 89 -70.64 -18.85 -16.49
N LYS A 90 -71.49 -19.26 -17.44
CA LYS A 90 -72.62 -18.44 -17.90
C LYS A 90 -73.75 -18.58 -16.89
N GLN A 91 -74.11 -17.50 -16.21
CA GLN A 91 -75.37 -17.42 -15.48
C GLN A 91 -76.52 -17.29 -16.48
N ASN A 92 -77.49 -18.20 -16.40
CA ASN A 92 -78.66 -18.26 -17.27
C ASN A 92 -79.79 -17.39 -16.66
N PRO A 93 -80.30 -16.34 -17.33
CA PRO A 93 -81.36 -15.49 -16.78
C PRO A 93 -82.73 -16.08 -17.10
N SER A 94 -83.03 -17.24 -16.52
CA SER A 94 -84.36 -17.85 -16.65
C SER A 94 -84.76 -18.47 -15.33
N ASN A 95 -85.02 -17.58 -14.38
CA ASN A 95 -85.84 -17.91 -13.22
C ASN A 95 -86.66 -16.66 -12.86
N GLU A 96 -87.59 -16.31 -13.74
CA GLU A 96 -88.75 -15.50 -13.39
C GLU A 96 -89.90 -16.46 -13.08
N LEU A 97 -90.37 -16.41 -11.83
CA LEU A 97 -91.63 -16.96 -11.35
C LEU A 97 -92.70 -15.87 -11.50
#